data_AF-A0AAD5S1Z7-F1
#
_entry.id   AF-A0AAD5S1Z7-F1
#
_cell.length_a   1.000
_cell.length_b   1.000
_cell.length_c   1.000
_cell.angle_alpha   90.00
_cell.angle_beta   90.00
_cell.angle_gamma   90.00
#
_symmetry.space_group_name_H-M   'P 1'
#
loop_
_entity.id
_entity.type
_entity.pdbx_description
1 polymer ?
#
loop_
_entity_poly.entity_id
_entity_poly.type
_entity_poly.pdbx_seq_one_letter_code
_entity_poly.pdbx_strand_id
1 'polypeptide(L)'
;MIDEEVFLSGGDAGAISLWSVNRKKPLFTKLNAHGPKAPFPSHFTAPSPPSVSAESDPAPAPAPQEGSNWITSLATVRYTDVFASGAGDGYIRVWKLADNKKMFGILNVIPMPGFINSLQFFEASPLPESSPSADSSSEEVAEEEGLTERAKQILKRAGKETKGDTELFLAGGVGQEHRLGRWWRCKGVRNGVRVVRFG
;
A
#
# COMPACT_ATOMS: atom_id res chain seq x y z
N MET A 1 3.96 7.09 -13.57
CA MET A 1 4.76 8.21 -14.12
C MET A 1 4.77 9.28 -13.06
N ILE A 2 5.92 9.83 -12.70
CA ILE A 2 5.99 10.90 -11.70
C ILE A 2 5.60 12.23 -12.37
N ASP A 3 6.27 12.50 -13.49
CA ASP A 3 6.01 13.58 -14.41
C ASP A 3 6.11 13.04 -15.85
N GLU A 4 6.21 13.93 -16.86
CA GLU A 4 6.29 13.54 -18.28
C GLU A 4 7.69 13.07 -18.70
N GLU A 5 8.72 13.34 -17.90
CA GLU A 5 10.11 13.03 -18.24
C GLU A 5 10.63 11.77 -17.54
N VAL A 6 10.06 11.45 -16.38
CA VAL A 6 10.59 10.48 -15.42
C VAL A 6 9.48 9.55 -14.91
N PHE A 7 9.81 8.26 -14.86
CA PHE A 7 8.92 7.22 -14.36
C PHE A 7 9.65 6.18 -13.52
N LEU A 8 8.87 5.42 -12.75
CA LEU A 8 9.36 4.37 -11.87
C LEU A 8 8.88 3.00 -12.34
N SER A 9 9.69 1.99 -12.08
CA SER A 9 9.34 0.59 -12.24
C SER A 9 9.77 -0.20 -11.00
N GLY A 10 8.96 -1.18 -10.60
CA GLY A 10 9.29 -2.14 -9.54
C GLY A 10 9.59 -3.50 -10.15
N GLY A 11 10.58 -4.20 -9.60
CA GLY A 11 10.95 -5.57 -9.98
C GLY A 11 10.58 -6.61 -8.93
N ASP A 12 10.60 -7.87 -9.35
CA ASP A 12 10.46 -9.04 -8.48
C ASP A 12 11.69 -9.22 -7.57
N ALA A 13 12.90 -8.84 -7.99
CA ALA A 13 14.08 -8.82 -7.12
C ALA A 13 14.04 -7.72 -6.02
N GLY A 14 12.89 -7.06 -5.81
CA GLY A 14 12.76 -5.96 -4.85
C GLY A 14 13.47 -4.69 -5.28
N ALA A 15 13.81 -4.56 -6.56
CA ALA A 15 14.45 -3.38 -7.12
C ALA A 15 13.41 -2.32 -7.50
N ILE A 16 13.70 -1.05 -7.19
CA ILE A 16 12.95 0.10 -7.72
C ILE A 16 13.90 0.88 -8.62
N SER A 17 13.50 1.06 -9.88
CA SER A 17 14.31 1.76 -10.89
C SER A 17 13.61 3.03 -11.33
N LEU A 18 14.38 4.12 -11.35
CA LEU A 18 14.03 5.42 -11.88
C LEU A 18 14.49 5.53 -13.32
N TRP A 19 13.60 5.90 -14.22
CA TRP A 19 13.85 5.96 -15.65
C TRP A 19 13.57 7.36 -16.18
N SER A 20 14.34 7.79 -17.17
CA SER A 20 13.99 8.94 -18.00
C SER A 20 13.50 8.45 -19.35
N VAL A 21 12.47 9.09 -19.90
CA VAL A 21 11.95 8.81 -21.24
C VAL A 21 13.01 8.98 -22.34
N ASN A 22 14.02 9.82 -22.08
CA ASN A 22 15.09 10.15 -23.03
C ASN A 22 16.31 9.22 -22.93
N ARG A 23 16.32 8.25 -22.00
CA ARG A 23 17.47 7.37 -21.75
C ARG A 23 17.08 5.90 -21.81
N LYS A 24 17.94 5.09 -22.44
CA LYS A 24 17.78 3.63 -22.51
C LYS A 24 18.15 2.91 -21.20
N LYS A 25 18.92 3.56 -20.33
CA LYS A 25 19.36 3.01 -19.03
C LYS A 25 18.63 3.73 -17.90
N PRO A 26 18.35 3.05 -16.78
CA PRO A 26 17.77 3.70 -15.62
C PRO A 26 18.72 4.79 -15.11
N LEU A 27 18.15 5.90 -14.65
CA LEU A 27 18.88 6.96 -13.97
C LEU A 27 19.47 6.46 -12.66
N PHE A 28 18.69 5.67 -11.92
CA PHE A 28 19.05 5.13 -10.62
C PHE A 28 18.24 3.88 -10.33
N THR A 29 18.85 2.92 -9.65
CA THR A 29 18.18 1.70 -9.21
C THR A 29 18.52 1.46 -7.75
N LYS A 30 17.48 1.38 -6.91
CA LYS A 30 17.59 0.92 -5.54
C LYS A 30 17.32 -0.57 -5.49
N LEU A 31 18.34 -1.36 -5.20
CA LEU A 31 18.20 -2.80 -4.93
C LEU A 31 17.64 -3.03 -3.52
N ASN A 32 16.91 -4.14 -3.35
CA ASN A 32 16.34 -4.57 -2.07
C ASN A 32 15.60 -3.45 -1.32
N ALA A 33 14.72 -2.74 -2.02
CA ALA A 33 14.00 -1.59 -1.48
C ALA A 33 13.14 -1.96 -0.25
N HIS A 34 12.66 -3.21 -0.18
CA HIS A 34 11.91 -3.77 0.96
C HIS A 34 12.74 -4.74 1.81
N GLY A 35 14.07 -4.67 1.72
CA GLY A 35 14.98 -5.58 2.44
C GLY A 35 14.92 -7.03 1.94
N PRO A 36 15.79 -7.90 2.49
CA PRO A 36 15.71 -9.33 2.23
C PRO A 36 14.40 -9.90 2.79
N LYS A 37 13.86 -10.92 2.12
CA LYS A 37 12.77 -11.71 2.67
C LYS A 37 13.31 -12.42 3.90
N ALA A 38 12.75 -12.11 5.08
CA ALA A 38 13.13 -12.81 6.29
C ALA A 38 12.90 -14.32 6.08
N PRO A 39 13.79 -15.19 6.61
CA PRO A 39 13.52 -16.62 6.63
C PRO A 39 12.16 -16.84 7.29
N PHE A 40 11.29 -17.58 6.61
CA PHE A 40 9.87 -17.69 6.90
C PHE A 40 9.58 -17.79 8.41
N PRO A 41 9.01 -16.76 9.06
CA PRO A 41 8.33 -17.00 10.32
C PRO A 41 7.13 -17.91 10.02
N SER A 42 6.75 -18.78 10.95
CA SER A 42 5.67 -19.79 10.83
C SER A 42 4.32 -19.27 10.31
N HIS A 43 4.13 -17.95 10.28
CA HIS A 43 2.97 -17.24 9.74
C HIS A 43 2.98 -17.06 8.20
N PHE A 44 4.12 -17.20 7.51
CA PHE A 44 4.21 -17.14 6.05
C PHE A 44 4.39 -18.55 5.49
N THR A 45 3.34 -19.14 4.95
CA THR A 45 3.40 -20.49 4.35
C THR A 45 3.39 -20.34 2.84
N ALA A 46 4.47 -20.71 2.16
CA ALA A 46 4.43 -21.02 0.73
C ALA A 46 3.61 -22.31 0.54
N PRO A 47 2.90 -22.50 -0.59
CA PRO A 47 2.34 -23.80 -0.89
C PRO A 47 3.49 -24.80 -1.00
N SER A 48 3.59 -25.71 -0.03
CA SER A 48 4.42 -26.89 -0.17
C SER A 48 3.96 -27.64 -1.43
N PRO A 49 4.86 -28.09 -2.31
CA PRO A 49 4.46 -29.02 -3.37
C PRO A 49 3.77 -30.22 -2.70
N PRO A 50 2.74 -30.84 -3.30
CA PRO A 50 2.07 -31.98 -2.71
C PRO A 50 3.10 -33.10 -2.52
N SER A 51 3.53 -33.30 -1.28
CA SER A 51 4.38 -34.41 -0.86
C SER A 51 3.54 -35.68 -0.94
N VAL A 52 3.35 -36.22 -2.14
CA VAL A 52 2.98 -37.63 -2.33
C VAL A 52 4.25 -38.47 -2.23
N SER A 53 4.83 -38.52 -1.04
CA SER A 53 5.92 -39.45 -0.75
C SER A 53 5.70 -39.98 0.65
N ALA A 54 5.14 -41.20 0.68
CA ALA A 54 4.86 -41.98 1.86
C ALA A 54 6.15 -42.65 2.40
N GLU A 55 7.22 -41.88 2.54
CA GLU A 55 8.49 -42.40 3.03
C GLU A 55 8.92 -41.61 4.26
N SER A 56 8.87 -42.33 5.37
CA SER A 56 9.25 -41.91 6.71
C SER A 56 10.76 -41.74 6.79
N ASP A 57 11.23 -40.55 6.44
CA ASP A 57 12.47 -39.95 6.94
C ASP A 57 12.27 -38.42 7.01
N PRO A 58 12.65 -37.74 8.11
CA PRO A 58 12.57 -36.29 8.16
C PRO A 58 13.62 -35.70 7.22
N ALA A 59 13.21 -35.37 5.99
CA ALA A 59 14.06 -34.66 5.05
C ALA A 59 14.64 -33.39 5.71
N PRO A 60 15.94 -33.10 5.53
CA PRO A 60 16.55 -31.90 6.10
C PRO A 60 15.74 -30.69 5.69
N ALA A 61 15.43 -29.82 6.66
CA ALA A 61 14.63 -28.62 6.45
C ALA A 61 15.14 -27.87 5.21
N PRO A 62 14.25 -27.47 4.27
CA PRO A 62 14.67 -26.79 3.06
C PRO A 62 15.51 -25.56 3.45
N ALA A 63 16.65 -25.38 2.77
CA ALA A 63 17.55 -24.26 2.99
C ALA A 63 16.78 -22.92 3.04
N PRO A 64 17.24 -21.94 3.84
CA PRO A 64 16.59 -20.63 3.91
C PRO A 64 16.40 -20.09 2.49
N GLN A 65 15.15 -19.85 2.08
CA GLN A 65 14.92 -19.22 0.78
C GLN A 65 15.37 -17.76 0.88
N GLU A 66 16.60 -17.50 0.44
CA GLU A 66 17.21 -16.18 0.27
C GLU A 66 16.51 -15.42 -0.88
N GLY A 67 15.24 -15.06 -0.68
CA GLY A 67 14.47 -14.24 -1.61
C GLY A 67 14.55 -12.75 -1.27
N SER A 68 14.41 -11.88 -2.26
CA SER A 68 14.08 -10.47 -2.02
C SER A 68 12.57 -10.27 -1.96
N ASN A 69 12.10 -9.21 -1.29
CA ASN A 69 10.68 -8.87 -1.27
C ASN A 69 10.27 -8.19 -2.59
N TRP A 70 9.39 -8.86 -3.34
CA TRP A 70 8.91 -8.38 -4.64
C TRP A 70 8.18 -7.05 -4.48
N ILE A 71 8.43 -6.10 -5.37
CA ILE A 71 7.63 -4.87 -5.43
C ILE A 71 6.27 -5.22 -6.05
N THR A 72 5.24 -5.33 -5.22
CA THR A 72 3.90 -5.74 -5.65
C THR A 72 3.03 -4.56 -6.04
N SER A 73 3.30 -3.38 -5.48
CA SER A 73 2.57 -2.15 -5.78
C SER A 73 3.47 -0.93 -5.72
N LEU A 74 3.16 0.04 -6.58
CA LEU A 74 3.81 1.35 -6.64
C LEU A 74 2.72 2.41 -6.87
N ALA A 75 2.84 3.54 -6.17
CA ALA A 75 1.99 4.71 -6.37
C ALA A 75 2.85 5.96 -6.35
N THR A 76 2.52 6.95 -7.16
CA THR A 76 3.22 8.23 -7.26
C THR A 76 2.23 9.36 -7.14
N VAL A 77 2.58 10.45 -6.46
CA VAL A 77 1.78 11.68 -6.52
C VAL A 77 2.23 12.48 -7.75
N ARG A 78 1.30 12.83 -8.63
CA ARG A 78 1.63 13.44 -9.94
C ARG A 78 2.30 14.80 -9.76
N TYR A 79 3.34 15.04 -10.56
CA TYR A 79 4.13 16.29 -10.57
C TYR A 79 4.72 16.66 -9.20
N THR A 80 4.97 15.67 -8.34
CA THR A 80 5.68 15.85 -7.06
C THR A 80 6.93 14.99 -7.03
N ASP A 81 7.70 15.11 -5.95
CA ASP A 81 8.84 14.27 -5.65
C ASP A 81 8.50 13.08 -4.75
N VAL A 82 7.22 12.81 -4.43
CA VAL A 82 6.84 11.75 -3.49
C VAL A 82 6.21 10.54 -4.19
N PHE A 83 6.63 9.35 -3.77
CA PHE A 83 6.02 8.10 -4.19
C PHE A 83 6.04 7.06 -3.06
N ALA A 84 5.22 6.01 -3.20
CA ALA A 84 5.13 4.91 -2.26
C ALA A 84 5.32 3.56 -2.97
N SER A 85 5.91 2.61 -2.26
CA SER A 85 6.05 1.22 -2.70
C SER A 85 5.51 0.27 -1.64
N GLY A 86 4.94 -0.84 -2.12
CA GLY A 86 4.42 -1.92 -1.30
C GLY A 86 5.02 -3.25 -1.74
N ALA A 87 5.27 -4.11 -0.76
CA ALA A 87 5.73 -5.49 -0.96
C ALA A 87 5.00 -6.44 0.02
N GLY A 88 5.52 -7.66 0.17
CA GLY A 88 5.04 -8.66 1.13
C GLY A 88 5.72 -8.63 2.49
N ASP A 89 6.52 -7.61 2.80
CA ASP A 89 7.26 -7.50 4.07
C ASP A 89 6.45 -6.86 5.20
N GLY A 90 5.21 -6.44 4.91
CA GLY A 90 4.33 -5.80 5.88
C GLY A 90 4.58 -4.32 6.10
N TYR A 91 5.31 -3.65 5.20
CA TYR A 91 5.57 -2.22 5.27
C TYR A 91 5.33 -1.52 3.95
N ILE A 92 4.63 -0.39 3.99
CA ILE A 92 4.65 0.59 2.90
C ILE A 92 5.85 1.49 3.13
N ARG A 93 6.67 1.69 2.10
CA ARG A 93 7.74 2.69 2.13
C ARG A 93 7.34 3.87 1.28
N VAL A 94 7.43 5.06 1.87
CA VAL A 94 7.29 6.33 1.18
C VAL A 94 8.69 6.84 0.88
N TRP A 95 8.89 7.29 -0.34
CA TRP A 95 10.16 7.71 -0.89
C TRP A 95 10.04 9.14 -1.40
N LYS A 96 11.15 9.87 -1.29
CA LYS A 96 11.31 11.22 -1.83
C LYS A 96 12.38 11.21 -2.92
N LEU A 97 12.04 11.74 -4.08
CA LEU A 97 12.94 12.01 -5.19
C LEU A 97 13.79 13.24 -4.85
N ALA A 98 15.07 13.21 -5.16
CA ALA A 98 15.93 14.38 -5.02
C ALA A 98 15.54 15.46 -6.03
N ASP A 99 15.82 16.73 -5.72
CA ASP A 99 15.49 17.89 -6.58
C ASP A 99 16.10 17.75 -7.99
N ASN A 100 17.22 17.05 -8.11
CA ASN A 100 17.88 16.78 -9.39
C ASN A 100 17.21 15.66 -10.22
N LYS A 101 16.18 15.00 -9.70
CA LYS A 101 15.45 13.86 -10.29
C LYS A 101 16.34 12.71 -10.74
N LYS A 102 17.49 12.51 -10.09
CA LYS A 102 18.46 11.44 -10.43
C LYS A 102 18.60 10.38 -9.35
N MET A 103 18.07 10.60 -8.16
CA MET A 103 18.09 9.62 -7.07
C MET A 103 16.85 9.81 -6.19
N PHE A 104 16.54 8.81 -5.37
CA PHE A 104 15.49 8.92 -4.36
C PHE A 104 15.96 8.28 -3.05
N GLY A 105 15.39 8.74 -1.94
CA GLY A 105 15.64 8.24 -0.59
C GLY A 105 14.34 7.85 0.11
N ILE A 106 14.45 7.10 1.21
CA ILE A 106 13.30 6.77 2.06
C ILE A 106 12.90 8.04 2.83
N LEU A 107 11.61 8.35 2.81
CA LEU A 107 11.02 9.43 3.59
C LEU A 107 10.31 8.89 4.83
N ASN A 108 9.51 7.82 4.68
CA ASN A 108 8.75 7.24 5.78
C ASN A 108 8.51 5.73 5.58
N VAL A 109 8.22 5.01 6.66
CA VAL A 109 7.90 3.58 6.68
C VAL A 109 6.64 3.37 7.52
N ILE A 110 5.59 2.85 6.90
CA ILE A 110 4.28 2.68 7.52
C ILE A 110 4.00 1.18 7.70
N PRO A 111 3.75 0.70 8.94
CA PRO A 111 3.44 -0.71 9.19
C PRO A 111 2.06 -1.08 8.66
N MET A 112 2.02 -2.03 7.73
CA MET A 112 0.83 -2.54 7.04
C MET A 112 0.96 -4.06 6.85
N PRO A 113 0.66 -4.87 7.88
CA PRO A 113 0.92 -6.32 7.85
C PRO A 113 0.15 -7.03 6.73
N GLY A 114 0.86 -7.75 5.86
CA GLY A 114 0.30 -8.48 4.74
C GLY A 114 0.96 -8.16 3.40
N PHE A 115 0.36 -8.67 2.33
CA PHE A 115 0.75 -8.32 0.96
C PHE A 115 0.05 -7.04 0.53
N ILE A 116 0.84 -6.04 0.16
CA ILE A 116 0.34 -4.75 -0.30
C ILE A 116 0.10 -4.85 -1.82
N ASN A 117 -1.13 -5.14 -2.19
CA ASN A 117 -1.53 -5.48 -3.56
C ASN A 117 -1.89 -4.27 -4.43
N SER A 118 -2.26 -3.15 -3.81
CA SER A 118 -2.55 -1.89 -4.49
C SER A 118 -2.18 -0.71 -3.61
N LEU A 119 -1.72 0.37 -4.24
CA LEU A 119 -1.45 1.65 -3.61
C LEU A 119 -2.03 2.74 -4.50
N GLN A 120 -2.66 3.75 -3.89
CA GLN A 120 -3.17 4.90 -4.61
C GLN A 120 -3.18 6.12 -3.71
N PHE A 121 -2.54 7.19 -4.17
CA PHE A 121 -2.69 8.51 -3.55
C PHE A 121 -3.97 9.17 -4.03
N PHE A 122 -4.63 9.91 -3.15
CA PHE A 122 -5.80 10.72 -3.48
C PHE A 122 -5.89 11.92 -2.54
N GLU A 123 -6.51 13.00 -3.00
CA GLU A 123 -6.79 14.17 -2.18
C GLU A 123 -8.25 14.15 -1.75
N ALA A 124 -8.50 14.48 -0.50
CA ALA A 124 -9.86 14.62 0.02
C ALA A 124 -9.91 15.74 1.06
N SER A 125 -11.10 16.26 1.31
CA SER A 125 -11.31 17.16 2.44
C SER A 125 -11.04 16.42 3.77
N PRO A 126 -10.45 17.10 4.78
CA PRO A 126 -10.20 16.51 6.08
C PRO A 126 -11.49 15.94 6.65
N LEU A 127 -11.43 14.69 7.12
CA LEU A 127 -12.52 14.12 7.90
C LEU A 127 -12.58 14.89 9.24
N PRO A 128 -13.76 15.22 9.75
CA PRO A 128 -13.87 15.82 11.08
C PRO A 128 -13.25 14.84 12.08
N GLU A 129 -12.23 15.26 12.82
CA GLU A 129 -11.63 14.42 13.85
C GLU A 129 -12.70 14.09 14.89
N SER A 130 -13.17 12.85 14.87
CA SER A 130 -14.02 12.33 15.93
C SER A 130 -13.20 12.32 17.23
N SER A 131 -13.55 13.19 18.16
CA SER A 131 -13.11 13.12 19.55
C SER A 131 -13.27 11.69 20.10
N PRO A 132 -12.38 11.21 20.99
CA PRO A 132 -12.46 9.85 21.50
C PRO A 132 -13.67 9.67 22.46
N SER A 133 -14.25 8.47 22.41
CA SER A 133 -15.18 7.82 23.36
C SER A 133 -16.58 8.43 23.62
N ALA A 134 -17.61 7.72 23.16
CA ALA A 134 -18.90 7.46 23.83
C ALA A 134 -19.60 6.39 22.96
N ASP A 135 -19.60 5.12 23.33
CA ASP A 135 -20.47 4.47 24.32
C ASP A 135 -21.97 4.74 24.11
N SER A 136 -22.73 3.65 24.26
CA SER A 136 -24.12 3.43 23.86
C SER A 136 -25.11 4.58 24.04
N SER A 137 -26.04 4.76 23.11
CA SER A 137 -27.48 4.93 23.42
C SER A 137 -28.38 4.96 22.17
N SER A 138 -29.35 4.05 22.19
CA SER A 138 -30.73 4.13 21.69
C SER A 138 -31.04 4.85 20.38
N GLU A 139 -31.53 4.07 19.43
CA GLU A 139 -32.45 4.48 18.37
C GLU A 139 -33.72 5.09 18.97
N GLU A 140 -34.02 6.35 18.64
CA GLU A 140 -35.38 6.90 18.70
C GLU A 140 -35.77 7.36 17.30
N VAL A 141 -36.86 6.76 16.80
CA VAL A 141 -37.46 7.02 15.49
C VAL A 141 -38.50 8.12 15.67
N ALA A 142 -38.28 9.28 15.06
CA ALA A 142 -39.31 10.30 14.90
C ALA A 142 -39.28 10.92 13.49
N GLU A 143 -40.37 10.66 12.79
CA GLU A 143 -41.07 11.44 11.77
C GLU A 143 -40.46 11.65 10.37
N GLU A 144 -41.30 11.26 9.40
CA GLU A 144 -41.04 11.05 7.98
C GLU A 144 -41.36 12.33 7.18
N GLU A 145 -40.73 13.47 7.50
CA GLU A 145 -40.80 14.67 6.65
C GLU A 145 -39.41 15.29 6.50
N GLY A 146 -38.55 14.65 5.69
CA GLY A 146 -37.19 15.18 5.56
C GLY A 146 -36.35 14.62 4.41
N LEU A 147 -36.89 13.75 3.55
CA LEU A 147 -36.08 13.13 2.50
C LEU A 147 -35.55 14.16 1.49
N THR A 148 -36.34 15.20 1.18
CA THR A 148 -35.97 16.28 0.26
C THR A 148 -35.13 17.37 0.92
N GLU A 149 -35.42 17.77 2.16
CA GLU A 149 -34.62 18.77 2.88
C GLU A 149 -33.24 18.22 3.28
N ARG A 150 -33.15 16.95 3.70
CA ARG A 150 -31.87 16.29 4.01
C ARG A 150 -31.05 16.05 2.76
N ALA A 151 -31.67 15.63 1.65
CA ALA A 151 -31.00 15.52 0.35
C ALA A 151 -30.53 16.88 -0.19
N LYS A 152 -31.34 17.94 -0.03
CA LYS A 152 -30.94 19.31 -0.36
C LYS A 152 -29.81 19.81 0.54
N GLN A 153 -29.81 19.50 1.84
CA GLN A 153 -28.70 19.82 2.74
C GLN A 153 -27.41 19.08 2.37
N ILE A 154 -27.50 17.81 1.97
CA ILE A 154 -26.36 17.03 1.48
C ILE A 154 -25.81 17.63 0.19
N LEU A 155 -26.67 18.00 -0.77
CA LEU A 155 -26.27 18.67 -2.02
C LEU A 155 -25.71 20.08 -1.76
N LYS A 156 -26.26 20.82 -0.80
CA LYS A 156 -25.79 22.18 -0.44
C LYS A 156 -24.48 22.15 0.36
N ARG A 157 -24.19 21.06 1.08
CA ARG A 157 -22.87 20.78 1.67
C ARG A 157 -21.87 20.29 0.63
N ALA A 158 -22.30 19.43 -0.31
CA ALA A 158 -21.45 18.96 -1.41
C ALA A 158 -21.10 20.08 -2.41
N GLY A 159 -21.98 21.06 -2.59
CA GLY A 159 -21.76 22.22 -3.48
C GLY A 159 -21.04 23.40 -2.83
N LYS A 160 -20.64 23.30 -1.55
CA LYS A 160 -19.79 24.31 -0.92
C LYS A 160 -18.34 23.85 -1.02
N GLU A 161 -17.76 23.99 -2.21
CA GLU A 161 -16.31 24.01 -2.39
C GLU A 161 -15.76 25.24 -1.63
N THR A 162 -15.62 25.10 -0.32
CA THR A 162 -14.64 25.89 0.38
C THR A 162 -13.31 25.50 -0.22
N LYS A 163 -12.55 26.48 -0.72
CA LYS A 163 -11.12 26.38 -0.98
C LYS A 163 -10.38 26.13 0.35
N GLY A 164 -10.74 25.02 0.99
CA GLY A 164 -10.23 24.53 2.26
C GLY A 164 -9.14 23.53 1.97
N ASP A 165 -8.16 23.47 2.86
CA ASP A 165 -7.03 22.54 2.81
C ASP A 165 -7.49 21.16 2.33
N THR A 166 -7.08 20.79 1.12
CA THR A 166 -7.17 19.40 0.68
C THR A 166 -6.01 18.66 1.30
N GLU A 167 -6.29 17.50 1.86
CA GLU A 167 -5.27 16.66 2.47
C GLU A 167 -4.95 15.49 1.57
N LEU A 168 -3.69 15.08 1.62
CA LEU A 168 -3.21 13.96 0.84
C LEU A 168 -3.42 12.66 1.63
N PHE A 169 -4.04 11.68 1.00
CA PHE A 169 -4.24 10.35 1.56
C PHE A 169 -3.56 9.29 0.69
N LEU A 170 -3.17 8.18 1.31
CA LEU A 170 -2.72 6.97 0.64
C LEU A 170 -3.64 5.81 1.01
N ALA A 171 -4.35 5.27 0.03
CA ALA A 171 -5.06 4.01 0.16
C ALA A 171 -4.11 2.85 -0.19
N GLY A 172 -4.08 1.83 0.66
CA GLY A 172 -3.39 0.57 0.42
C GLY A 172 -4.33 -0.62 0.54
N GLY A 173 -4.42 -1.44 -0.51
CA GLY A 173 -5.11 -2.71 -0.49
C GLY A 173 -4.21 -3.81 0.08
N VAL A 174 -4.56 -4.32 1.25
CA VAL A 174 -3.78 -5.34 1.97
C VAL A 174 -4.50 -6.68 1.92
N GLY A 175 -3.76 -7.74 1.65
CA GLY A 175 -4.28 -9.10 1.57
C GLY A 175 -3.40 -10.14 2.24
N GLN A 176 -3.98 -11.30 2.51
CA GLN A 176 -3.25 -12.49 2.94
C GLN A 176 -2.38 -13.09 1.84
N GLU A 177 -2.67 -12.79 0.57
CA GLU A 177 -2.04 -13.41 -0.61
C GLU A 177 -1.75 -12.36 -1.68
N HIS A 178 -0.92 -12.72 -2.66
CA HIS A 178 -0.67 -11.87 -3.83
C HIS A 178 -1.91 -11.74 -4.73
N ARG A 179 -2.04 -10.59 -5.39
CA ARG A 179 -3.16 -10.28 -6.30
C ARG A 179 -3.37 -11.30 -7.44
N LEU A 180 -2.28 -11.82 -8.01
CA LEU A 180 -2.31 -12.64 -9.24
C LEU A 180 -2.14 -14.15 -8.99
N GLY A 181 -2.04 -14.58 -7.74
CA GLY A 181 -1.82 -15.99 -7.44
C GLY A 181 -1.56 -16.27 -5.97
N ARG A 182 -1.78 -17.53 -5.58
CA ARG A 182 -1.58 -18.00 -4.20
C ARG A 182 -0.19 -18.58 -3.98
N TRP A 183 0.85 -17.83 -4.35
CA TRP A 183 2.24 -18.28 -4.21
C TRP A 183 2.75 -18.19 -2.77
N TRP A 184 2.21 -17.28 -1.97
CA TRP A 184 2.50 -17.18 -0.55
C TRP A 184 1.27 -16.68 0.19
N ARG A 185 1.15 -17.10 1.46
CA ARG A 185 0.07 -16.68 2.34
C ARG A 185 0.58 -16.20 3.69
N CYS A 186 0.18 -14.99 4.08
CA CYS A 186 0.29 -14.45 5.44
C CYS A 186 -0.91 -14.88 6.29
N LYS A 187 -0.69 -15.79 7.24
CA LYS A 187 -1.71 -16.15 8.23
C LYS A 187 -1.86 -15.02 9.25
N GLY A 188 -3.08 -14.78 9.72
CA GLY A 188 -3.38 -13.75 10.75
C GLY A 188 -3.64 -12.34 10.22
N VAL A 189 -3.40 -12.09 8.93
CA VAL A 189 -3.73 -10.81 8.28
C VAL A 189 -5.20 -10.82 7.84
N ARG A 190 -5.91 -9.70 7.96
CA ARG A 190 -7.25 -9.53 7.38
C ARG A 190 -7.16 -8.80 6.04
N ASN A 191 -7.88 -9.30 5.05
CA ASN A 191 -8.02 -8.60 3.76
C ASN A 191 -8.80 -7.30 3.97
N GLY A 192 -8.34 -6.22 3.37
CA GLY A 192 -9.05 -4.95 3.42
C GLY A 192 -8.29 -3.79 2.81
N VAL A 193 -8.94 -2.63 2.79
CA VAL A 193 -8.30 -1.36 2.44
C VAL A 193 -7.94 -0.64 3.74
N ARG A 194 -6.77 0.01 3.73
CA ARG A 194 -6.33 0.92 4.78
C ARG A 194 -6.02 2.26 4.14
N VAL A 195 -6.39 3.33 4.83
CA VAL A 195 -6.15 4.69 4.36
C VAL A 195 -5.26 5.38 5.39
N VAL A 196 -4.20 6.02 4.91
CA VAL A 196 -3.26 6.80 5.73
C VAL A 196 -3.37 8.26 5.30
N ARG A 197 -3.54 9.15 6.26
CA ARG A 197 -3.54 10.61 6.06
C ARG A 197 -2.11 11.14 6.12
N PHE A 198 -1.75 12.01 5.19
CA PHE A 198 -0.53 12.82 5.19
C PHE A 198 -0.96 14.26 5.43
N GLY A 199 -0.65 14.77 6.63
CA GLY A 199 -0.91 16.13 7.08
C GLY A 199 0.22 16.58 7.99
#